data_AF-A0A2G2K9Z2-F1
#
_entry.id   AF-A0A2G2K9Z2-F1
#
_cell.length_a   1.000
_cell.length_b   1.000
_cell.length_c   1.000
_cell.angle_alpha   90.00
_cell.angle_beta   90.00
_cell.angle_gamma   90.00
#
_symmetry.space_group_name_H-M   'P 1'
#
loop_
_entity.id
_entity.type
_entity.pdbx_description
1 polymer ?
#
loop_
_entity_poly.entity_id
_entity_poly.type
_entity_poly.pdbx_seq_one_letter_code
_entity_poly.pdbx_strand_id
1 'polypeptide(L)'
;MASTLGLGTSRQTMLQGGTVRNSFAGVSGQMAVMAWDMVKAGFNGEHDGLATIWGSVLSESRDPAALTEELGTRWEVPRNYFKRHSCCRYNHGALDVLARICADSRSRSVRLIRSASRPIPWRRS
;
A
#
# COMPACT_ATOMS: atom_id res chain seq x y z
N MET A 1 -0.53 -9.44 19.97
CA MET A 1 -1.36 -8.26 20.28
C MET A 1 -1.63 -7.40 19.04
N ALA A 2 -0.64 -6.70 18.47
CA ALA A 2 -0.88 -5.75 17.36
C ALA A 2 -1.53 -6.38 16.11
N SER A 3 -1.31 -7.68 15.87
CA SER A 3 -1.87 -8.42 14.73
C SER A 3 -3.39 -8.28 14.58
N THR A 4 -4.13 -8.25 15.69
CA THR A 4 -5.61 -8.21 15.66
C THR A 4 -6.19 -6.79 15.53
N LEU A 5 -5.35 -5.75 15.55
CA LEU A 5 -5.78 -4.35 15.48
C LEU A 5 -5.56 -3.75 14.09
N GLY A 6 -5.15 -4.57 13.12
CA GLY A 6 -4.99 -4.17 11.72
C GLY A 6 -6.33 -3.84 11.07
N LEU A 7 -6.30 -2.91 10.10
CA LEU A 7 -7.49 -2.54 9.34
C LEU A 7 -7.72 -3.49 8.17
N GLY A 8 -8.91 -4.10 8.12
CA GLY A 8 -9.44 -4.75 6.92
C GLY A 8 -9.87 -3.71 5.88
N THR A 9 -8.93 -3.22 5.07
CA THR A 9 -9.21 -2.18 4.06
C THR A 9 -9.54 -2.79 2.70
N SER A 10 -10.33 -2.06 1.89
CA SER A 10 -10.72 -2.51 0.55
C SER A 10 -10.05 -1.70 -0.55
N ARG A 11 -9.59 -2.41 -1.60
CA ARG A 11 -9.11 -1.78 -2.83
C ARG A 11 -10.23 -1.01 -3.55
N GLN A 12 -11.50 -1.44 -3.41
CA GLN A 12 -12.63 -0.78 -4.05
C GLN A 12 -12.78 0.67 -3.58
N THR A 13 -12.46 0.95 -2.31
CA THR A 13 -12.43 2.30 -1.77
C THR A 13 -11.56 3.24 -2.61
N MET A 14 -10.39 2.79 -3.05
CA MET A 14 -9.55 3.58 -3.97
C MET A 14 -10.19 3.75 -5.35
N LEU A 15 -10.77 2.68 -5.92
CA LEU A 15 -11.33 2.70 -7.27
C LEU A 15 -12.58 3.58 -7.39
N GLN A 16 -13.36 3.65 -6.32
CA GLN A 16 -14.60 4.41 -6.25
C GLN A 16 -14.40 5.84 -5.75
N GLY A 17 -13.15 6.26 -5.49
CA GLY A 17 -12.87 7.60 -4.95
C GLY A 17 -13.29 7.80 -3.49
N GLY A 18 -13.52 6.71 -2.74
CA GLY A 18 -13.90 6.76 -1.34
C GLY A 18 -12.81 7.43 -0.49
N THR A 19 -13.19 8.48 0.25
CA THR A 19 -12.26 9.33 1.00
C THR A 19 -11.82 8.72 2.33
N VAL A 20 -12.51 7.68 2.83
CA VAL A 20 -12.14 6.98 4.07
C VAL A 20 -10.71 6.43 4.02
N ARG A 21 -10.17 6.13 2.82
CA ARG A 21 -8.76 5.73 2.66
C ARG A 21 -7.75 6.75 3.19
N ASN A 22 -8.13 8.02 3.32
CA ASN A 22 -7.27 9.08 3.82
C ASN A 22 -7.04 8.93 5.34
N SER A 23 -7.91 8.22 6.05
CA SER A 23 -7.76 7.98 7.49
C SER A 23 -6.93 6.74 7.82
N PHE A 24 -6.76 5.79 6.87
CA PHE A 24 -6.19 4.47 7.16
C PHE A 24 -4.82 4.52 7.84
N ALA A 25 -3.91 5.37 7.37
CA ALA A 25 -2.59 5.52 7.96
C ALA A 25 -2.66 6.12 9.38
N GLY A 26 -3.51 7.12 9.59
CA GLY A 26 -3.71 7.74 10.90
C GLY A 26 -4.29 6.77 11.93
N VAL A 27 -5.34 6.04 11.54
CA VAL A 27 -5.96 5.01 12.40
C VAL A 27 -4.96 3.89 12.69
N SER A 28 -4.21 3.41 11.70
CA SER A 28 -3.16 2.39 11.92
C SER A 28 -2.09 2.86 12.91
N GLY A 29 -1.68 4.13 12.83
CA GLY A 29 -0.72 4.72 13.78
C GLY A 29 -1.28 4.78 15.21
N GLN A 30 -2.54 5.22 15.35
CA GLN A 30 -3.23 5.24 16.64
C GLN A 30 -3.35 3.83 17.25
N MET A 31 -3.71 2.84 16.44
CA MET A 31 -3.82 1.45 16.89
C MET A 31 -2.48 0.86 17.32
N ALA A 32 -1.37 1.26 16.67
CA ALA A 32 -0.03 0.83 17.08
C ALA A 32 0.35 1.35 18.48
N VAL A 33 0.07 2.63 18.76
CA VAL A 33 0.28 3.21 20.10
C VAL A 33 -0.61 2.54 21.13
N MET A 34 -1.89 2.33 20.81
CA MET A 34 -2.82 1.62 21.69
C MET A 34 -2.37 0.18 21.98
N ALA A 35 -1.87 -0.54 20.97
CA ALA A 35 -1.34 -1.89 21.14
C ALA A 35 -0.20 -1.93 22.16
N TRP A 36 0.68 -0.94 22.10
CA TRP A 36 1.79 -0.78 23.03
C TRP A 36 1.32 -0.54 24.45
N ASP A 37 0.37 0.36 24.65
CA ASP A 37 -0.19 0.67 25.97
C ASP A 37 -0.91 -0.53 26.57
N MET A 38 -1.65 -1.30 25.76
CA MET A 38 -2.29 -2.54 26.20
C MET A 38 -1.26 -3.59 26.65
N VAL A 39 -0.16 -3.78 25.91
CA VAL A 39 0.92 -4.68 26.33
C VAL A 39 1.52 -4.23 27.65
N LYS A 40 1.77 -2.93 27.82
CA LYS A 40 2.27 -2.37 29.10
C LYS A 40 1.30 -2.58 30.26
N ALA A 41 -0.01 -2.56 30.00
CA ALA A 41 -1.04 -2.82 30.98
C ALA A 41 -1.26 -4.32 31.27
N GLY A 42 -0.47 -5.22 30.66
CA GLY A 42 -0.53 -6.66 30.91
C GLY A 42 -1.55 -7.41 30.04
N PHE A 43 -2.12 -6.76 29.02
CA PHE A 43 -2.95 -7.45 28.04
C PHE A 43 -2.07 -8.30 27.11
N ASN A 44 -2.55 -9.51 26.81
CA ASN A 44 -1.89 -10.45 25.91
C ASN A 44 -2.79 -10.75 24.70
N GLY A 45 -2.19 -11.23 23.62
CA GLY A 45 -2.92 -11.73 22.44
C GLY A 45 -2.55 -13.18 22.14
N GLU A 46 -3.07 -13.70 21.03
CA GLU A 46 -2.70 -15.03 20.53
C GLU A 46 -1.18 -15.17 20.38
N HIS A 47 -0.68 -16.38 20.65
CA HIS A 47 0.75 -16.72 20.56
C HIS A 47 1.30 -16.49 19.15
N ASP A 48 0.58 -16.91 18.11
CA ASP A 48 0.91 -16.64 16.71
C ASP A 48 -0.26 -15.95 15.99
N GLY A 49 -0.62 -14.77 16.47
CA GLY A 49 -1.71 -13.99 15.86
C GLY A 49 -1.42 -13.53 14.43
N LEU A 50 -0.15 -13.53 13.97
CA LEU A 50 0.17 -13.24 12.57
C LEU A 50 -0.30 -14.38 11.66
N ALA A 51 -0.06 -15.63 12.07
CA ALA A 51 -0.54 -16.80 11.34
C ALA A 51 -2.06 -16.83 11.25
N THR A 52 -2.78 -16.54 12.34
CA THR A 52 -4.25 -16.48 12.32
C THR A 52 -4.74 -15.35 11.40
N ILE A 53 -4.36 -14.10 11.69
CA ILE A 53 -4.95 -12.94 11.01
C ILE A 53 -4.60 -12.91 9.52
N TRP A 54 -3.37 -13.20 9.13
CA TRP A 54 -2.94 -13.23 7.72
C TRP A 54 -3.01 -14.60 7.07
N GLY A 55 -3.38 -15.65 7.79
CA GLY A 55 -3.59 -16.99 7.21
C GLY A 55 -5.06 -17.34 6.98
N SER A 56 -5.99 -16.73 7.71
CA SER A 56 -7.41 -17.07 7.61
C SER A 56 -8.39 -15.89 7.64
N VAL A 57 -8.00 -14.72 8.17
CA VAL A 57 -8.94 -13.59 8.35
C VAL A 57 -8.83 -12.55 7.23
N LEU A 58 -7.63 -12.05 6.96
CA LEU A 58 -7.39 -10.93 6.03
C LEU A 58 -6.71 -11.34 4.71
N SER A 59 -6.27 -12.59 4.59
CA SER A 59 -5.58 -13.10 3.40
C SER A 59 -5.89 -14.58 3.20
N GLU A 60 -5.78 -15.03 1.95
CA GLU A 60 -5.97 -16.42 1.52
C GLU A 60 -4.70 -17.26 1.66
N SER A 61 -3.54 -16.61 1.73
CA SER A 61 -2.25 -17.30 1.84
C SER A 61 -1.23 -16.47 2.60
N ARG A 62 -0.23 -17.16 3.15
CA ARG A 62 0.92 -16.58 3.86
C ARG A 62 2.19 -17.29 3.44
N ASP A 63 3.25 -16.52 3.26
CA ASP A 63 4.62 -17.02 3.15
C ASP A 63 5.43 -16.52 4.36
N PRO A 64 5.64 -17.36 5.40
CA PRO A 64 6.43 -17.01 6.57
C PRO A 64 7.90 -16.76 6.22
N ALA A 65 8.45 -17.47 5.23
CA ALA A 65 9.85 -17.36 4.85
C ALA A 65 10.14 -16.00 4.21
N ALA A 66 9.19 -15.47 3.44
CA ALA A 66 9.29 -14.11 2.89
C ALA A 66 9.35 -13.02 3.98
N LEU A 67 8.74 -13.24 5.16
CA LEU A 67 8.78 -12.26 6.26
C LEU A 67 10.15 -12.15 6.92
N THR A 68 10.95 -13.21 6.89
CA THR A 68 12.27 -13.29 7.52
C THR A 68 13.42 -13.28 6.50
N GLU A 69 13.10 -13.20 5.21
CA GLU A 69 14.09 -13.13 4.14
C GLU A 69 15.03 -11.93 4.33
N GLU A 70 16.32 -12.20 4.45
CA GLU A 70 17.37 -11.20 4.63
C GLU A 70 17.14 -10.26 5.83
N LEU A 71 16.46 -10.75 6.87
CA LEU A 71 16.24 -9.99 8.09
C LEU A 71 17.58 -9.64 8.76
N GLY A 72 17.78 -8.35 9.03
CA GLY A 72 19.01 -7.82 9.62
C GLY A 72 20.11 -7.47 8.61
N THR A 73 19.97 -7.86 7.33
CA THR A 73 20.93 -7.50 6.26
C THR A 73 20.32 -6.56 5.23
N ARG A 74 19.06 -6.78 4.85
CA ARG A 74 18.33 -5.95 3.88
C ARG A 74 17.31 -5.05 4.58
N TRP A 75 17.40 -3.75 4.29
CA TRP A 75 16.44 -2.76 4.77
C TRP A 75 15.49 -2.37 3.64
N GLU A 76 14.18 -2.49 3.87
CA GLU A 76 13.15 -2.14 2.88
C GLU A 76 12.85 -0.64 2.80
N VAL A 77 13.17 0.13 3.85
CA VAL A 77 13.01 1.60 3.88
C VAL A 77 13.63 2.31 2.67
N PRO A 78 14.90 2.07 2.29
CA PRO A 78 15.50 2.68 1.10
C PRO A 78 14.98 2.14 -0.24
N ARG A 79 14.24 1.02 -0.23
CA ARG A 79 13.67 0.40 -1.45
C ARG A 79 12.28 0.92 -1.78
N ASN A 80 11.83 1.96 -1.08
CA ASN A 80 10.56 2.63 -1.35
C ASN A 80 10.71 3.71 -2.45
N TYR A 81 9.58 4.29 -2.88
CA TYR A 81 9.56 5.38 -3.86
C TYR A 81 8.83 6.61 -3.31
N PHE A 82 9.26 7.78 -3.78
CA PHE A 82 8.59 9.05 -3.50
C PHE A 82 7.61 9.39 -4.64
N LYS A 83 6.41 9.84 -4.26
CA LYS A 83 5.42 10.33 -5.24
C LYS A 83 5.81 11.72 -5.72
N ARG A 84 6.05 11.84 -7.02
CA ARG A 84 6.26 13.14 -7.68
C ARG A 84 4.95 13.86 -8.02
N HIS A 85 3.87 13.08 -8.18
CA HIS A 85 2.54 13.56 -8.53
C HIS A 85 1.52 13.17 -7.45
N SER A 86 0.55 14.05 -7.19
CA SER A 86 -0.53 13.88 -6.19
C SER A 86 -1.65 12.93 -6.65
N CYS A 87 -1.28 11.82 -7.29
CA CYS A 87 -2.21 10.85 -7.87
C CYS A 87 -1.82 9.40 -7.57
N CYS A 88 -2.65 8.45 -8.02
CA CYS A 88 -2.38 7.01 -7.91
C CYS A 88 -1.11 6.62 -8.69
N ARG A 89 -0.32 5.65 -8.19
CA ARG A 89 0.97 5.26 -8.78
C ARG A 89 0.87 4.93 -10.28
N TYR A 90 -0.26 4.37 -10.70
CA TYR A 90 -0.50 3.98 -12.09
C TYR A 90 -0.51 5.16 -13.06
N ASN A 91 -0.74 6.38 -12.57
CA ASN A 91 -0.79 7.58 -13.40
C ASN A 91 0.60 8.24 -13.54
N HIS A 92 1.56 7.90 -12.69
CA HIS A 92 2.85 8.62 -12.62
C HIS A 92 3.63 8.46 -13.93
N GLY A 93 3.72 7.24 -14.48
CA GLY A 93 4.43 7.02 -15.74
C GLY A 93 3.84 7.79 -16.92
N ALA A 94 2.50 7.88 -17.00
CA ALA A 94 1.84 8.66 -18.05
C ALA A 94 2.09 10.17 -17.88
N LEU A 95 2.03 10.67 -16.64
CA LEU A 95 2.31 12.08 -16.33
C LEU A 95 3.78 12.44 -16.58
N ASP A 96 4.72 11.55 -16.27
CA ASP A 96 6.14 11.76 -16.52
C ASP A 96 6.44 11.88 -18.04
N VAL A 97 5.80 11.04 -18.85
CA VAL A 97 5.91 11.11 -20.32
C VAL A 97 5.26 12.40 -20.83
N LEU A 98 4.08 12.74 -20.33
CA LEU A 98 3.40 13.98 -20.71
C LEU A 98 4.25 15.21 -20.41
N ALA A 99 4.85 15.29 -19.21
CA ALA A 99 5.71 16.40 -18.82
C ALA A 99 6.91 16.56 -19.77
N ARG A 100 7.51 15.45 -20.22
CA ARG A 100 8.61 15.47 -21.20
C ARG A 100 8.17 15.97 -22.57
N ILE A 101 7.00 15.54 -23.04
CA ILE A 101 6.43 16.01 -24.33
C ILE A 101 6.14 17.51 -24.26
N CYS A 102 5.54 17.98 -23.17
CA CYS A 102 5.25 19.40 -22.99
C CYS A 102 6.51 20.28 -22.86
N ALA A 103 7.61 19.74 -22.36
CA ALA A 103 8.88 20.43 -22.28
C ALA A 103 9.66 20.48 -23.61
N ASP A 104 9.30 19.63 -24.58
CA ASP A 104 9.91 19.64 -25.91
C ASP A 104 9.31 20.79 -26.74
N SER A 105 10.12 21.83 -26.99
CA SER A 105 9.74 23.02 -27.76
C SER A 105 9.38 22.73 -29.22
N ARG A 106 9.64 21.51 -29.72
CA ARG A 106 9.22 21.05 -31.05
C ARG A 106 7.81 20.47 -31.04
N SER A 107 7.27 20.14 -29.86
CA SER A 107 5.93 19.60 -29.72
C SER A 107 4.89 20.68 -30.03
N ARG A 108 4.21 20.56 -31.18
CA ARG A 108 3.05 21.38 -31.52
C ARG A 108 1.83 20.97 -30.66
N SER A 109 0.79 21.81 -30.67
CA SER A 109 -0.51 21.62 -30.00
C SER A 109 -0.90 20.13 -29.87
N VAL A 110 -0.91 19.64 -28.62
CA VAL A 110 -1.36 18.28 -28.29
C VAL A 110 -2.89 18.28 -28.26
N ARG A 111 -3.52 17.53 -29.19
CA ARG A 111 -4.99 17.43 -29.27
C ARG A 111 -5.56 16.27 -28.43
N LEU A 112 -4.84 15.16 -28.30
CA LEU A 112 -5.30 13.97 -27.58
C LEU A 112 -4.11 13.14 -27.07
N ILE A 113 -4.21 12.63 -25.84
CA ILE A 113 -3.27 11.68 -25.24
C ILE A 113 -4.02 10.40 -24.91
N ARG A 114 -3.51 9.25 -25.37
CA ARG A 114 -4.00 7.93 -24.98
C ARG A 114 -2.93 7.26 -24.12
N SER A 115 -3.32 6.80 -22.93
CA SER A 115 -2.44 6.02 -22.06
C SER A 115 -2.96 4.59 -21.95
N ALA A 116 -2.04 3.63 -21.93
CA ALA A 116 -2.35 2.23 -21.71
C ALA A 116 -1.53 1.74 -20.52
N SER A 117 -2.17 0.98 -19.64
CA SER A 117 -1.52 0.26 -18.55
C SER A 117 -1.54 -1.23 -18.85
N ARG A 118 -0.44 -1.94 -18.54
CA ARG A 118 -0.45 -3.41 -18.58
C ARG A 118 -1.59 -3.94 -17.71
N PRO A 119 -2.29 -5.02 -18.15
CA PRO A 119 -3.22 -5.73 -17.28
C PRO A 119 -2.49 -6.15 -16.00
N ILE A 120 -3.08 -5.84 -14.86
CA ILE A 120 -2.54 -6.28 -13.57
C ILE A 120 -3.02 -7.72 -13.35
N PRO A 121 -2.14 -8.71 -13.06
CA PRO A 121 -2.48 -10.14 -13.13
C PRO A 121 -3.72 -10.56 -12.32
N TRP A 122 -3.99 -9.92 -11.19
CA TRP A 122 -5.11 -10.22 -10.27
C TRP A 122 -6.39 -9.40 -10.55
N ARG A 123 -6.62 -8.98 -11.80
CA ARG A 123 -7.85 -8.27 -12.22
C ARG A 123 -9.00 -9.24 -12.62
N ARG A 124 -8.84 -10.53 -12.32
CA ARG A 124 -9.78 -11.63 -12.57
C ARG A 124 -10.03 -12.40 -11.26
N SER A 125 -10.64 -11.74 -10.29
CA SER A 125 -11.42 -12.37 -9.22
C SER A 125 -12.49 -11.40 -8.77
#